data_AF-A0A952IV00-F1
#
_entry.id   AF-A0A952IV00-F1
#
_cell.length_a   1.000
_cell.length_b   1.000
_cell.length_c   1.000
_cell.angle_alpha   90.00
_cell.angle_beta   90.00
_cell.angle_gamma   90.00
#
_symmetry.space_group_name_H-M   'P 1'
#
loop_
_entity.id
_entity.type
_entity.pdbx_description
1 polymer ?
#
loop_
_entity_poly.entity_id
_entity_poly.type
_entity_poly.pdbx_seq_one_letter_code
_entity_poly.pdbx_strand_id
1 'polypeptide(L)'
;MSNPIDHKKVTLKSTPDRILGAENTPSGKVLWGGIILSSVNLENGTQIEVLSYPLDHRQLPRVTRQSTGRFVVFHPDYLETTDFSDGRLVTVLGSITGTGQGTLGEARYRYATMTAEDIYLWREDGSDVAPAFSVGIGINLSN
;
A
#
# COMPACT_ATOMS: atom_id res chain seq x y z
N MET A 1 -3.43 -16.31 15.48
CA MET A 1 -3.60 -16.00 14.04
C MET A 1 -2.30 -15.39 13.54
N SER A 2 -1.82 -15.81 12.37
CA SER A 2 -0.58 -15.27 11.78
C SER A 2 -0.88 -13.97 11.04
N ASN A 3 0.08 -13.04 11.05
CA ASN A 3 0.01 -11.86 10.20
C ASN A 3 0.17 -12.25 8.73
N PRO A 4 -0.57 -11.61 7.81
CA PRO A 4 -0.49 -11.93 6.38
C PRO A 4 0.84 -11.54 5.76
N ILE A 5 1.46 -10.44 6.23
CA ILE A 5 2.74 -9.95 5.72
C ILE A 5 3.82 -10.05 6.82
N ASP A 6 5.03 -10.46 6.42
CA ASP A 6 6.17 -10.53 7.34
C ASP A 6 6.64 -9.14 7.79
N HIS A 7 6.21 -8.73 8.99
CA HIS A 7 6.57 -7.45 9.57
C HIS A 7 8.07 -7.30 9.86
N LYS A 8 8.86 -8.38 9.89
CA LYS A 8 10.31 -8.30 10.10
C LYS A 8 11.02 -7.62 8.93
N LYS A 9 10.38 -7.57 7.75
CA LYS A 9 10.88 -6.85 6.57
C LYS A 9 10.70 -5.33 6.68
N VAL A 10 9.90 -4.83 7.63
CA VAL A 10 9.68 -3.39 7.83
C VAL A 10 10.94 -2.77 8.44
N THR A 11 11.53 -1.81 7.73
CA THR A 11 12.72 -1.09 8.20
C THR A 11 12.41 0.33 8.66
N LEU A 12 11.22 0.84 8.35
CA LEU A 12 10.77 2.17 8.74
C LEU A 12 9.35 2.13 9.29
N LYS A 13 9.16 2.69 10.48
CA LYS A 13 7.83 2.92 11.07
C LYS A 13 7.46 4.40 10.88
N SER A 14 6.64 4.67 9.87
CA SER A 14 6.15 6.02 9.56
C SER A 14 4.73 5.95 8.99
N THR A 15 4.09 7.10 8.79
CA THR A 15 2.81 7.23 8.08
C THR A 15 2.99 7.98 6.77
N PRO A 16 2.09 7.83 5.78
CA PRO A 16 2.16 8.60 4.54
C PRO A 16 2.29 10.11 4.76
N ASP A 17 1.48 10.70 5.63
CA ASP A 17 1.54 12.15 5.90
C ASP A 17 2.88 12.59 6.50
N ARG A 18 3.53 11.73 7.29
CA ARG A 18 4.86 12.03 7.83
C ARG A 18 5.93 12.07 6.74
N ILE A 19 5.78 11.29 5.66
CA ILE A 19 6.69 11.35 4.51
C ILE A 19 6.54 12.69 3.78
N LEU A 20 5.31 13.22 3.67
CA LEU A 20 5.04 14.51 3.01
C LEU A 20 5.64 15.73 3.73
N GLY A 21 5.80 15.64 5.05
CA GLY A 21 6.33 16.70 5.89
C GLY A 21 7.85 16.64 6.12
N ALA A 22 8.53 15.62 5.60
CA ALA A 22 9.97 15.45 5.80
C ALA A 22 10.77 16.33 4.82
N GLU A 23 11.84 16.97 5.29
CA GLU A 23 12.74 17.76 4.42
C GLU A 23 13.43 16.89 3.36
N ASN A 24 13.76 15.65 3.72
CA ASN A 24 14.25 14.62 2.82
C ASN A 24 13.32 13.41 2.90
N THR A 25 12.96 12.82 1.75
CA THR A 25 12.15 11.60 1.74
C THR A 25 12.94 10.47 2.41
N PRO A 26 12.45 9.89 3.52
CA PRO A 26 13.12 8.77 4.16
C PRO A 26 13.13 7.56 3.22
N SER A 27 14.30 6.95 3.06
CA SER A 27 14.43 5.65 2.41
C SER A 27 14.10 4.53 3.40
N GLY A 28 13.28 3.57 3.01
CA GLY A 28 13.00 2.40 3.83
C GLY A 28 11.75 1.64 3.40
N LYS A 29 11.57 0.47 4.01
CA LYS A 29 10.41 -0.40 3.81
C LYS A 29 9.38 -0.10 4.88
N VAL A 30 8.16 0.20 4.44
CA VAL A 30 7.02 0.52 5.30
C VAL A 30 5.92 -0.52 5.12
N LEU A 31 5.10 -0.70 6.15
CA LEU A 31 3.87 -1.46 6.08
C LEU A 31 2.70 -0.49 6.29
N TRP A 32 1.98 -0.20 5.22
CA TRP A 32 0.80 0.66 5.25
C TRP A 32 -0.41 -0.11 4.76
N GLY A 33 -1.60 0.29 5.19
CA GLY A 33 -2.83 -0.27 4.68
C GLY A 33 -3.97 0.71 4.85
N GLY A 34 -5.08 0.39 4.21
CA GLY A 34 -6.21 1.28 4.13
C GLY A 34 -7.29 0.83 3.17
N ILE A 35 -8.10 1.80 2.74
CA ILE A 35 -9.15 1.60 1.75
C ILE A 35 -8.60 2.01 0.39
N ILE A 36 -8.75 1.15 -0.61
CA ILE A 36 -8.45 1.47 -2.01
C ILE A 36 -9.43 2.55 -2.47
N LEU A 37 -8.91 3.65 -3.02
CA LEU A 37 -9.69 4.72 -3.62
C LEU A 37 -9.80 4.56 -5.14
N SER A 38 -8.75 4.04 -5.76
CA SER A 38 -8.71 3.77 -7.20
C SER A 38 -7.59 2.80 -7.55
N SER A 39 -7.76 2.08 -8.66
CA SER A 39 -6.72 1.23 -9.26
C SER A 39 -6.73 1.42 -10.77
N VAL A 40 -5.54 1.48 -11.37
CA VAL A 40 -5.37 1.63 -12.82
C VAL A 40 -4.21 0.78 -13.30
N ASN A 41 -4.42 0.07 -14.40
CA ASN A 41 -3.36 -0.62 -15.12
C ASN A 41 -2.65 0.39 -16.03
N LEU A 42 -1.33 0.49 -15.85
CA LEU A 42 -0.41 1.27 -16.66
C LEU A 42 0.35 0.32 -17.59
N GLU A 43 1.08 0.86 -18.57
CA GLU A 43 1.88 0.04 -19.50
C GLU A 43 2.92 -0.85 -18.80
N ASN A 44 3.39 -0.42 -17.63
CA ASN A 44 4.48 -1.05 -16.89
C ASN A 44 4.06 -1.69 -15.55
N GLY A 45 2.75 -1.80 -15.26
CA GLY A 45 2.28 -2.40 -14.01
C GLY A 45 0.94 -1.82 -13.55
N THR A 46 0.65 -1.96 -12.27
CA THR A 46 -0.60 -1.47 -11.65
C THR A 46 -0.32 -0.37 -10.65
N GLN A 47 -1.07 0.72 -10.74
CA GLN A 47 -1.06 1.77 -9.75
C GLN A 47 -2.34 1.70 -8.90
N ILE A 48 -2.18 1.75 -7.58
CA ILE A 48 -3.29 1.73 -6.61
C ILE A 48 -3.18 2.96 -5.70
N GLU A 49 -4.22 3.77 -5.63
CA GLU A 49 -4.33 4.85 -4.64
C GLU A 49 -5.06 4.34 -3.39
N VAL A 50 -4.48 4.59 -2.22
CA VAL A 50 -4.99 4.09 -0.94
C VAL A 50 -5.10 5.22 0.08
N LEU A 51 -6.26 5.31 0.75
CA LEU A 51 -6.44 6.11 1.96
C LEU A 51 -6.00 5.30 3.18
N SER A 52 -4.89 5.71 3.80
CA SER A 52 -4.23 4.95 4.85
C SER A 52 -4.89 5.10 6.21
N TYR A 53 -4.91 4.01 6.98
CA TYR A 53 -5.33 3.96 8.38
C TYR A 53 -4.31 3.21 9.23
N PRO A 54 -4.27 3.46 10.56
CA PRO A 54 -3.49 2.64 11.48
C PRO A 54 -3.89 1.17 11.39
N LEU A 55 -2.91 0.28 11.34
CA LEU A 55 -3.14 -1.16 11.33
C LEU A 55 -3.37 -1.70 12.75
N ASP A 56 -4.19 -2.74 12.87
CA ASP A 56 -4.29 -3.51 14.11
C ASP A 56 -3.18 -4.58 14.24
N HIS A 57 -3.26 -5.41 15.27
CA HIS A 57 -2.28 -6.46 15.53
C HIS A 57 -2.27 -7.58 14.46
N ARG A 58 -3.33 -7.70 13.65
CA ARG A 58 -3.47 -8.61 12.50
C ARG A 58 -3.07 -7.93 11.18
N GLN A 59 -2.58 -6.69 11.25
CA GLN A 59 -2.30 -5.83 10.09
C GLN A 59 -3.56 -5.39 9.32
N LEU A 60 -4.76 -5.50 9.91
CA LEU A 60 -6.00 -5.03 9.31
C LEU A 60 -6.14 -3.50 9.49
N PRO A 61 -6.47 -2.73 8.44
CA PRO A 61 -6.69 -1.29 8.57
C PRO A 61 -7.86 -0.95 9.49
N ARG A 62 -7.64 -0.08 10.47
CA ARG A 62 -8.66 0.36 11.43
C ARG A 62 -9.41 1.58 10.89
N VAL A 63 -10.36 1.35 10.00
CA VAL A 63 -11.15 2.41 9.32
C VAL A 63 -11.96 3.32 10.26
N THR A 64 -12.19 2.88 11.50
CA THR A 64 -12.84 3.68 12.55
C THR A 64 -11.89 4.71 13.21
N ARG A 65 -10.60 4.68 12.89
CA ARG A 65 -9.61 5.66 13.35
C ARG A 65 -9.40 6.75 12.30
N GLN A 66 -8.77 7.84 12.72
CA GLN A 66 -8.40 8.92 11.81
C GLN A 66 -7.43 8.40 10.74
N SER A 67 -7.63 8.83 9.49
CA SER A 67 -6.73 8.52 8.38
C SER A 67 -5.33 9.08 8.63
N THR A 68 -4.32 8.36 8.19
CA THR A 68 -2.90 8.70 8.36
C THR A 68 -2.24 9.22 7.07
N GLY A 69 -3.08 9.59 6.10
CA GLY A 69 -2.69 10.16 4.82
C GLY A 69 -3.08 9.31 3.62
N ARG A 70 -2.73 9.80 2.43
CA ARG A 70 -2.86 9.04 1.18
C ARG A 70 -1.50 8.59 0.68
N PHE A 71 -1.48 7.43 0.06
CA PHE A 71 -0.31 6.94 -0.65
C PHE A 71 -0.71 6.24 -1.94
N VAL A 72 0.23 6.23 -2.87
CA VAL A 72 0.11 5.53 -4.14
C VAL A 72 1.12 4.39 -4.15
N VAL A 73 0.62 3.21 -4.49
CA VAL A 73 1.39 1.98 -4.64
C VAL A 73 1.57 1.71 -6.11
N PHE A 74 2.80 1.46 -6.52
CA PHE A 74 3.10 0.86 -7.82
C PHE A 74 3.45 -0.61 -7.63
N HIS A 75 2.75 -1.49 -8.34
CA HIS A 75 3.04 -2.90 -8.45
C HIS A 75 3.58 -3.18 -9.86
N PRO A 76 4.74 -3.83 -10.02
CA PRO A 76 5.36 -4.01 -11.34
C PRO A 76 4.58 -4.96 -12.27
N ASP A 77 3.73 -5.82 -11.71
CA ASP A 77 2.85 -6.70 -12.49
C ASP A 77 1.43 -6.12 -12.66
N TYR A 78 0.72 -6.64 -13.67
CA TYR A 78 -0.70 -6.40 -13.87
C TYR A 78 -1.52 -7.14 -12.82
N LEU A 79 -2.24 -6.39 -12.00
CA LEU A 79 -3.21 -6.89 -11.04
C LEU A 79 -4.61 -6.72 -11.63
N GLU A 80 -5.51 -7.64 -11.30
CA GLU A 80 -6.90 -7.53 -11.73
C GLU A 80 -7.59 -6.38 -10.97
N THR A 81 -7.75 -5.24 -11.64
CA THR A 81 -8.34 -4.03 -11.04
C THR A 81 -9.77 -4.21 -10.54
N THR A 82 -10.49 -5.21 -11.05
CA THR A 82 -11.80 -5.61 -10.53
C THR A 82 -11.69 -6.17 -9.11
N ASP A 83 -10.63 -6.93 -8.80
CA ASP A 83 -10.35 -7.40 -7.44
C ASP A 83 -9.85 -6.26 -6.55
N PHE A 84 -8.98 -5.39 -7.08
CA PHE A 84 -8.48 -4.19 -6.41
C PHE A 84 -9.40 -2.98 -6.62
N SER A 85 -10.70 -3.17 -6.48
CA SER A 85 -11.71 -2.13 -6.68
C SER A 85 -11.79 -1.13 -5.51
N ASP A 86 -12.38 0.03 -5.76
CA ASP A 86 -12.67 1.05 -4.75
C ASP A 86 -13.46 0.46 -3.57
N GLY A 87 -13.14 0.89 -2.35
CA GLY A 87 -13.75 0.43 -1.11
C GLY A 87 -13.13 -0.84 -0.50
N ARG A 88 -12.30 -1.57 -1.25
CA ARG A 88 -11.61 -2.77 -0.73
C ARG A 88 -10.51 -2.39 0.26
N LEU A 89 -10.30 -3.26 1.25
CA LEU A 89 -9.23 -3.10 2.23
C LEU A 89 -7.95 -3.79 1.76
N VAL A 90 -6.82 -3.10 1.91
CA VAL A 90 -5.51 -3.60 1.51
C VAL A 90 -4.46 -3.30 2.58
N THR A 91 -3.48 -4.19 2.70
CA THR A 91 -2.23 -3.97 3.44
C THR A 91 -1.06 -4.22 2.49
N VAL A 92 -0.09 -3.32 2.48
CA VAL A 92 1.03 -3.32 1.54
C VAL A 92 2.34 -3.13 2.30
N LEU A 93 3.28 -4.03 2.07
CA LEU A 93 4.68 -3.83 2.37
C LEU A 93 5.38 -3.34 1.10
N GLY A 94 6.13 -2.26 1.22
CA GLY A 94 6.82 -1.69 0.07
C GLY A 94 7.92 -0.72 0.45
N SER A 95 8.76 -0.44 -0.52
CA SER A 95 9.84 0.54 -0.40
C SER A 95 9.31 1.93 -0.78
N ILE A 96 9.54 2.94 0.06
CA ILE A 96 9.19 4.33 -0.25
C ILE A 96 10.02 4.79 -1.45
N THR A 97 9.35 5.36 -2.45
CA THR A 97 9.99 5.88 -3.66
C THR A 97 10.02 7.40 -3.71
N GLY A 98 9.21 8.09 -2.90
CA GLY A 98 9.12 9.55 -2.97
C GLY A 98 7.78 10.11 -2.54
N THR A 99 7.48 11.26 -3.13
CA THR A 99 6.18 11.92 -3.07
C THR A 99 5.74 12.29 -4.48
N GLY A 100 4.44 12.20 -4.74
CA GLY A 100 3.82 12.61 -6.00
C GLY A 100 2.81 13.72 -5.81
N GLN A 101 2.28 14.24 -6.92
CA GLN A 101 1.18 15.19 -6.94
C GLN A 101 0.00 14.60 -7.69
N GLY A 102 -1.19 14.70 -7.09
CA GLY A 102 -2.46 14.30 -7.67
C GLY A 102 -3.41 15.48 -7.79
N THR A 103 -4.51 15.25 -8.50
CA THR A 103 -5.58 16.24 -8.63
C THR A 103 -6.89 15.62 -8.13
N LEU A 104 -7.56 16.31 -7.21
CA LEU A 104 -8.89 15.95 -6.72
C LEU A 104 -9.85 17.09 -7.06
N GLY A 105 -10.67 16.90 -8.09
CA GLY A 105 -11.43 18.00 -8.69
C GLY A 105 -10.47 19.03 -9.31
N GLU A 106 -10.45 20.24 -8.77
CA GLU A 106 -9.51 21.30 -9.20
C GLU A 106 -8.32 21.47 -8.23
N ALA A 107 -8.36 20.80 -7.07
CA ALA A 107 -7.33 20.94 -6.05
C ALA A 107 -6.16 19.99 -6.30
N ARG A 108 -4.94 20.53 -6.23
CA ARG A 108 -3.71 19.72 -6.21
C ARG A 108 -3.46 19.21 -4.80
N TYR A 109 -3.14 17.93 -4.67
CA TYR A 109 -2.72 17.31 -3.41
C TYR A 109 -1.41 16.56 -3.58
N ARG A 110 -0.71 16.31 -2.48
CA ARG A 110 0.51 15.50 -2.44
C ARG A 110 0.21 14.16 -1.79
N TYR A 111 0.90 13.12 -2.23
CA TYR A 111 0.80 11.78 -1.66
C TYR A 111 2.18 11.12 -1.60
N ALA A 112 2.37 10.22 -0.64
CA ALA A 112 3.58 9.39 -0.61
C ALA A 112 3.50 8.33 -1.71
N THR A 113 4.65 7.94 -2.28
CA THR A 113 4.72 6.86 -3.27
C THR A 113 5.55 5.69 -2.75
N MET A 114 5.17 4.47 -3.13
CA MET A 114 5.94 3.27 -2.86
C MET A 114 5.90 2.28 -4.01
N THR A 115 6.87 1.38 -4.06
CA THR A 115 6.80 0.15 -4.87
C THR A 115 6.45 -1.02 -3.95
N ALA A 116 5.42 -1.79 -4.32
CA ALA A 116 4.99 -2.96 -3.58
C ALA A 116 6.03 -4.08 -3.64
N GLU A 117 6.28 -4.71 -2.50
CA GLU A 117 7.04 -5.96 -2.36
C GLU A 117 6.15 -7.13 -1.93
N ASP A 118 5.10 -6.83 -1.16
CA ASP A 118 4.07 -7.78 -0.76
C ASP A 118 2.75 -7.02 -0.58
N ILE A 119 1.66 -7.61 -1.05
CA ILE A 119 0.32 -7.00 -1.03
C ILE A 119 -0.70 -8.01 -0.56
N TYR A 120 -1.52 -7.59 0.39
CA TYR A 120 -2.58 -8.38 0.96
C TYR A 120 -3.92 -7.68 0.79
N LEU A 121 -4.78 -8.27 -0.04
CA LEU A 121 -6.14 -7.81 -0.28
C LEU A 121 -7.10 -8.55 0.66
N TRP A 122 -7.76 -7.81 1.54
CA TRP A 122 -8.71 -8.39 2.50
C TRP A 122 -10.04 -8.74 1.80
N ARG A 123 -10.68 -9.81 2.28
CA ARG A 123 -12.01 -10.23 1.82
C ARG A 123 -13.10 -9.31 2.39
N GLU A 124 -14.18 -9.15 1.65
CA GLU A 124 -15.33 -8.32 2.04
C GLU A 124 -16.13 -8.92 3.21
N ASP A 125 -16.14 -10.25 3.32
CA ASP A 125 -16.87 -11.01 4.34
C ASP A 125 -16.18 -11.04 5.71
N GLY A 126 -15.03 -10.39 5.86
CA GLY A 126 -14.24 -10.40 7.09
C GLY A 126 -13.61 -11.75 7.43
N SER A 127 -13.65 -12.73 6.52
CA SER A 127 -12.93 -13.99 6.70
C SER A 127 -11.45 -13.80 6.37
N ASP A 128 -10.58 -14.12 7.34
CA ASP A 128 -9.12 -13.98 7.27
C ASP A 128 -8.46 -15.01 6.32
N VAL A 129 -9.20 -15.57 5.35
CA VAL A 129 -8.65 -16.51 4.38
C VAL A 129 -8.04 -15.70 3.24
N ALA A 130 -6.72 -15.56 3.29
CA ALA A 130 -5.91 -14.96 2.23
C ALA A 130 -6.33 -15.51 0.85
N PRO A 131 -6.59 -14.67 -0.17
CA PRO A 131 -6.44 -15.15 -1.54
C PRO A 131 -4.99 -15.66 -1.69
N ALA A 132 -4.82 -16.82 -2.31
CA ALA A 132 -3.56 -17.56 -2.37
C ALA A 132 -2.53 -16.95 -3.34
N PHE A 133 -2.35 -15.63 -3.32
CA PHE A 133 -1.36 -14.94 -4.17
C PHE A 133 -0.63 -13.86 -3.36
N SER A 134 0.35 -14.28 -2.57
CA SER A 134 1.46 -13.41 -2.19
C SER A 134 2.41 -13.37 -3.38
N VAL A 135 2.36 -12.33 -4.21
CA VAL A 135 3.39 -12.10 -5.25
C VAL A 135 4.62 -11.51 -4.56
N GLY A 136 5.36 -12.36 -3.87
CA GLY A 136 6.68 -12.02 -3.38
C GLY A 136 7.65 -12.14 -4.55
N ILE A 137 8.05 -11.01 -5.16
CA ILE A 137 9.15 -11.02 -6.13
C ILE A 137 10.44 -11.31 -5.38
N GLY A 138 10.79 -12.60 -5.34
CA GLY A 138 12.09 -13.09 -4.93
C GLY A 138 12.78 -13.73 -6.13
N ILE A 139 13.36 -12.93 -7.02
CA ILE A 139 14.49 -13.39 -7.84
C ILE A 139 15.74 -12.60 -7.46
N ASN A 140 16.55 -13.24 -6.61
CA ASN A 140 17.96 -12.95 -6.49
C ASN A 140 18.65 -13.60 -7.69
N LEU A 141 19.25 -12.80 -8.57
CA LEU A 141 20.30 -13.26 -9.46
C LEU A 141 21.41 -12.21 -9.47
N SER A 142 22.33 -12.36 -8.52
CA SER A 142 23.71 -11.93 -8.68
C SER A 142 24.40 -12.76 -9.76
N ASN A 143 25.00 -12.08 -10.75
CA ASN A 143 26.31 -12.43 -11.32
C ASN A 143 26.95 -11.20 -11.95
#